data_AF-A0A660QFQ7-F1
#
_entry.id   AF-A0A660QFQ7-F1
#
_cell.length_a   1.000
_cell.length_b   1.000
_cell.length_c   1.000
_cell.angle_alpha   90.00
_cell.angle_beta   90.00
_cell.angle_gamma   90.00
#
_symmetry.space_group_name_H-M   'P 1'
#
loop_
_entity.id
_entity.type
_entity.pdbx_description
1 polymer ?
#
loop_
_entity_poly.entity_id
_entity_poly.type
_entity_poly.pdbx_seq_one_letter_code
_entity_poly.pdbx_strand_id
1 'polypeptide(L)'
;MDKRILKRNDTGKAVRALARLLVERGHLKEPSNIFDRTLMHAVEEFQARHVDERGCPLVVDGIVGPMTWWALEHPDNTDILSQPVADPLTRMPPV
;
A
#
# COMPACT_ATOMS: atom_id res chain seq x y z
N MET A 1 -9.14 6.17 10.55
CA MET A 1 -7.91 6.28 11.35
C MET A 1 -7.34 7.70 11.23
N ASP A 2 -6.62 8.20 12.22
CA ASP A 2 -5.79 9.40 12.06
C ASP A 2 -4.78 9.14 10.93
N LYS A 3 -5.03 9.68 9.73
CA LYS A 3 -4.21 9.50 8.51
C LYS A 3 -2.92 10.33 8.59
N ARG A 4 -2.19 10.17 9.70
CA ARG A 4 -0.91 10.82 9.93
C ARG A 4 0.16 10.07 9.16
N ILE A 5 1.11 10.84 8.62
CA ILE A 5 2.31 10.31 7.98
C ILE A 5 3.17 9.62 9.04
N LEU A 6 3.46 8.33 8.84
CA LEU A 6 4.37 7.57 9.71
C LEU A 6 5.73 7.37 9.04
N LYS A 7 6.80 7.51 9.81
CA LYS A 7 8.18 7.33 9.34
C LYS A 7 9.05 6.66 10.39
N ARG A 8 10.28 6.29 10.01
CA ARG A 8 11.27 5.70 10.89
C ARG A 8 11.38 6.44 12.24
N ASN A 9 11.44 5.66 13.32
CA ASN A 9 11.42 6.10 14.73
C ASN A 9 10.07 6.64 15.25
N ASP A 10 9.01 6.70 14.45
CA ASP A 10 7.67 6.96 15.01
C ASP A 10 7.24 5.79 15.89
N THR A 11 6.39 6.08 16.88
CA THR A 11 5.88 5.09 17.84
C THR A 11 4.42 5.36 18.16
N GLY A 12 3.75 4.35 18.74
CA GLY A 12 2.40 4.50 19.30
C GLY A 12 1.31 3.77 18.52
N LYS A 13 0.05 4.15 18.79
CA LYS A 13 -1.13 3.39 18.32
C LYS A 13 -1.18 3.26 16.79
N ALA A 14 -0.78 4.30 16.06
CA ALA A 14 -0.77 4.31 14.60
C ALA A 14 0.27 3.33 14.01
N VAL A 15 1.48 3.30 14.58
CA VAL A 15 2.53 2.34 14.19
C VAL A 15 2.12 0.91 14.49
N ARG A 16 1.50 0.68 15.66
CA ARG A 16 0.98 -0.64 16.01
C ARG A 16 -0.14 -1.10 15.06
N ALA A 17 -0.99 -0.19 14.62
CA ALA A 17 -2.03 -0.48 13.64
C ALA A 17 -1.42 -0.84 12.28
N LEU A 18 -0.45 -0.06 11.80
CA LEU A 18 0.31 -0.36 10.58
C LEU A 18 0.98 -1.73 10.65
N ALA A 19 1.68 -2.02 11.75
CA ALA A 19 2.39 -3.27 11.91
C ALA A 19 1.44 -4.47 11.92
N ARG A 20 0.26 -4.35 12.54
CA ARG A 20 -0.78 -5.39 12.46
C ARG A 20 -1.27 -5.62 11.04
N LEU A 21 -1.56 -4.55 10.30
CA LEU A 21 -1.97 -4.67 8.90
C LEU A 21 -0.90 -5.38 8.07
N LEU A 22 0.37 -5.01 8.22
CA LEU A 22 1.47 -5.68 7.51
C LEU A 22 1.60 -7.17 7.89
N VAL A 23 1.32 -7.54 9.14
CA VAL A 23 1.26 -8.96 9.57
C VAL A 23 0.09 -9.68 8.93
N GLU A 24 -1.11 -9.08 8.95
CA GLU A 24 -2.31 -9.65 8.32
C GLU A 24 -2.14 -9.85 6.82
N ARG A 25 -1.34 -9.00 6.17
CA ARG A 25 -0.99 -9.11 4.74
C ARG A 25 0.19 -10.06 4.48
N GLY A 26 0.83 -10.60 5.51
CA GLY A 26 1.97 -11.51 5.37
C GLY A 26 3.31 -10.86 5.04
N HIS A 27 3.41 -9.54 5.14
CA HIS A 27 4.67 -8.78 4.95
C HIS A 27 5.52 -8.70 6.22
N LEU A 28 4.95 -9.04 7.38
CA LEU A 28 5.63 -8.99 8.66
C LEU A 28 5.25 -10.22 9.50
N LYS A 29 6.19 -10.75 10.29
CA LYS A 29 5.91 -11.90 11.17
C LYS A 29 5.17 -11.49 12.45
N GLU A 30 5.59 -10.39 13.07
CA GLU A 30 5.07 -9.95 14.36
C GLU A 30 4.90 -8.43 14.39
N PRO A 31 3.82 -7.91 14.99
CA PRO A 31 3.55 -6.48 15.00
C PRO A 31 4.52 -5.75 15.94
N SER A 32 5.26 -4.76 15.42
CA SER A 32 6.06 -3.85 16.25
C SER A 32 5.23 -2.64 16.74
N ASN A 33 5.64 -2.07 17.88
CA ASN A 33 5.09 -0.82 18.42
C ASN A 33 5.94 0.41 18.03
N ILE A 34 7.06 0.18 17.34
CA ILE A 34 8.03 1.17 16.89
C ILE A 34 8.24 0.99 15.39
N PHE A 35 8.44 2.10 14.68
CA PHE A 35 8.77 2.09 13.26
C PHE A 35 10.26 1.79 13.08
N ASP A 36 10.63 0.55 13.44
CA ASP A 36 11.97 -0.01 13.33
C ASP A 36 12.36 -0.26 11.88
N ARG A 37 13.64 -0.60 11.65
CA ARG A 37 14.15 -0.96 10.32
C ARG A 37 13.40 -2.14 9.70
N THR A 38 13.00 -3.13 10.49
CA THR A 38 12.23 -4.29 10.01
C THR A 38 10.84 -3.87 9.52
N LEU A 39 10.15 -2.99 10.26
CA LEU A 39 8.85 -2.47 9.86
C LEU A 39 8.97 -1.60 8.60
N MET A 40 10.01 -0.77 8.54
CA MET A 40 10.32 0.04 7.37
C MET A 40 10.52 -0.82 6.11
N HIS A 41 11.33 -1.89 6.19
CA HIS A 41 11.51 -2.80 5.07
C HIS A 41 10.22 -3.47 4.61
N ALA A 42 9.37 -3.89 5.55
CA ALA A 42 8.05 -4.44 5.21
C ALA A 42 7.15 -3.41 4.50
N VAL A 43 7.22 -2.13 4.89
CA VAL A 43 6.52 -1.04 4.21
C VAL A 43 7.08 -0.82 2.81
N GLU A 44 8.40 -0.82 2.64
CA GLU A 44 9.05 -0.67 1.34
C GLU A 44 8.64 -1.82 0.39
N GLU A 45 8.65 -3.07 0.87
CA GLU A 45 8.18 -4.21 0.09
C GLU A 45 6.69 -4.11 -0.26
N PHE A 46 5.87 -3.63 0.67
CA PHE A 46 4.45 -3.39 0.41
C PHE A 46 4.27 -2.33 -0.68
N GLN A 47 4.96 -1.19 -0.57
CA GLN A 47 4.93 -0.11 -1.55
C GLN A 47 5.38 -0.58 -2.94
N ALA A 48 6.45 -1.38 -3.01
CA ALA A 48 6.96 -1.90 -4.27
C ALA A 48 5.98 -2.82 -5.02
N ARG A 49 4.98 -3.37 -4.31
CA ARG A 49 4.04 -4.36 -4.84
C ARG A 49 2.62 -3.81 -5.03
N HIS A 50 2.32 -2.63 -4.52
CA HIS A 50 0.97 -2.06 -4.53
C HIS A 50 0.92 -0.71 -5.24
N VAL A 51 -0.30 -0.33 -5.60
CA VAL A 51 -0.61 0.94 -6.27
C VAL A 51 -1.41 1.87 -5.37
N ASP A 52 -1.46 3.15 -5.73
CA ASP A 52 -2.35 4.12 -5.15
C ASP A 52 -3.79 4.00 -5.71
N GLU A 53 -4.67 4.88 -5.26
CA GLU A 53 -6.08 4.94 -5.70
C GLU A 53 -6.26 5.17 -7.20
N ARG A 54 -5.20 5.60 -7.90
CA ARG A 54 -5.19 5.90 -9.33
C ARG A 54 -4.58 4.77 -10.16
N GLY A 55 -4.18 3.66 -9.53
CA GLY A 55 -3.46 2.57 -10.19
C GLY A 55 -1.99 2.90 -10.47
N CYS A 56 -1.45 3.97 -9.89
CA CYS A 56 -0.05 4.33 -10.02
C CYS A 56 0.78 3.60 -8.94
N PRO A 57 1.98 3.08 -9.26
CA PRO A 57 2.82 2.41 -8.27
C PRO A 57 3.17 3.36 -7.12
N LEU A 58 3.12 2.83 -5.89
CA LEU A 58 3.49 3.60 -4.72
C LEU A 58 4.99 3.94 -4.75
N VAL A 59 5.35 5.09 -4.18
CA VAL A 59 6.75 5.46 -3.99
C VAL A 59 7.32 4.60 -2.87
N VAL A 60 8.44 3.93 -3.13
CA VAL A 60 9.14 3.08 -2.16
C VAL A 60 10.07 3.96 -1.31
N ASP A 61 9.47 4.76 -0.45
CA ASP A 61 10.17 5.71 0.44
C ASP A 61 10.24 5.23 1.89
N GLY A 62 9.56 4.12 2.23
CA GLY A 62 9.47 3.61 3.59
C GLY A 62 8.66 4.50 4.53
N ILE A 63 7.86 5.42 3.99
CA ILE A 63 6.98 6.35 4.71
C ILE A 63 5.52 5.99 4.42
N VAL A 64 4.73 5.84 5.48
CA VAL A 64 3.29 5.54 5.34
C VAL A 64 2.51 6.83 5.28
N GLY A 65 2.35 7.34 4.06
CA GLY A 65 1.49 8.47 3.72
C GLY A 65 0.05 8.05 3.39
N PRO A 66 -0.82 9.01 3.00
CA PRO A 66 -2.23 8.75 2.70
C PRO A 66 -2.43 7.74 1.56
N MET A 67 -1.55 7.71 0.57
CA MET A 67 -1.58 6.73 -0.53
C MET A 67 -1.27 5.31 -0.04
N THR A 68 -0.20 5.15 0.75
CA THR A 68 0.14 3.86 1.37
C THR A 68 -0.97 3.38 2.31
N TRP A 69 -1.58 4.29 3.07
CA TRP A 69 -2.75 3.98 3.91
C TRP A 69 -3.93 3.48 3.07
N TRP A 70 -4.26 4.17 1.98
CA TRP A 70 -5.33 3.75 1.09
C TRP A 70 -5.08 2.35 0.53
N ALA A 71 -3.85 2.04 0.11
CA ALA A 71 -3.48 0.73 -0.38
C ALA A 71 -3.57 -0.37 0.70
N LEU A 72 -3.20 -0.08 1.95
CA LEU A 72 -3.37 -1.02 3.06
C LEU A 72 -4.86 -1.34 3.34
N GLU A 73 -5.73 -0.36 3.14
CA GLU A 73 -7.19 -0.48 3.22
C GLU A 73 -7.79 -1.22 2.01
N HIS A 74 -7.14 -1.18 0.85
CA HIS A 74 -7.60 -1.79 -0.42
C HIS A 74 -6.60 -2.83 -0.95
N PRO A 75 -6.53 -4.02 -0.35
CA PRO A 75 -5.54 -5.04 -0.70
C PRO A 75 -5.65 -5.59 -2.12
N ASP A 76 -6.86 -5.60 -2.67
CA ASP A 76 -7.13 -6.10 -4.01
C ASP A 76 -6.78 -5.07 -5.10
N ASN A 77 -6.17 -3.92 -4.74
CA ASN A 77 -5.80 -2.88 -5.71
C ASN A 77 -4.74 -3.33 -6.73
N THR A 78 -4.04 -4.44 -6.47
CA THR A 78 -3.14 -5.07 -7.44
C THR A 78 -3.89 -5.64 -8.64
N ASP A 79 -5.20 -5.86 -8.54
CA ASP A 79 -6.05 -6.18 -9.69
C ASP A 79 -6.08 -5.04 -10.71
N ILE A 80 -5.91 -3.78 -10.29
CA ILE A 80 -5.83 -2.61 -11.18
C ILE A 80 -4.63 -2.74 -12.15
N LEU A 81 -3.52 -3.34 -11.69
CA LEU A 81 -2.39 -3.67 -12.54
C LEU A 81 -2.63 -4.88 -13.45
N SER A 82 -3.56 -5.77 -13.06
CA SER A 82 -3.88 -7.01 -13.77
C SER A 82 -4.99 -6.85 -14.80
N GLN A 83 -5.73 -5.74 -14.77
CA GLN A 83 -6.67 -5.41 -15.83
C GLN A 83 -5.87 -5.03 -17.07
N PRO A 84 -5.86 -5.85 -18.15
CA PRO A 84 -5.54 -5.30 -19.45
C PRO A 84 -6.55 -4.17 -19.65
N VAL A 85 -6.04 -3.00 -20.01
CA VAL A 85 -6.85 -1.99 -20.67
C VAL A 85 -7.37 -2.65 -21.97
N ALA A 86 -8.44 -3.42 -21.84
CA ALA A 86 -9.31 -3.72 -22.96
C ALA A 86 -10.05 -2.41 -23.20
N ASP A 87 -9.38 -1.49 -23.88
CA ASP A 87 -10.04 -0.32 -24.46
C ASP A 87 -11.25 -0.82 -25.26
N PRO A 88 -12.49 -0.42 -24.92
CA PRO A 88 -13.60 -0.57 -25.84
C PRO A 88 -13.51 0.55 -26.88
N LEU A 89 -12.41 0.62 -27.65
CA LEU A 89 -12.31 1.50 -28.82
C LEU A 89 -12.79 0.81 -30.12
N THR A 90 -13.23 -0.45 -30.07
CA THR A 90 -13.82 -1.16 -31.22
C THR A 90 -15.33 -0.96 -31.33
N ARG A 91 -15.86 0.23 -31.02
CA ARG A 91 -17.18 0.62 -31.51
C ARG A 91 -17.04 1.50 -32.75
N MET A 92 -16.32 1.01 -33.76
CA MET A 92 -16.54 1.49 -35.13
C MET A 92 -17.95 1.03 -35.55
N PRO A 93 -18.85 1.95 -35.94
CA PRO A 93 -20.13 1.55 -36.50
C PRO A 93 -19.86 0.88 -37.85
N PRO A 94 -20.55 -0.23 -38.18
CA PRO A 94 -20.51 -0.74 -39.54
C PRO A 94 -21.09 0.32 -40.50
N VAL A 95 -20.44 0.46 -41.65
CA VAL A 95 -20.82 1.33 -42.78
C VAL A 95 -22.16 0.94 -43.41
#